data_AF-A0A090QWJ7-F1
#
_entry.id   AF-A0A090QWJ7-F1
#
_cell.length_a   1.000
_cell.length_b   1.000
_cell.length_c   1.000
_cell.angle_alpha   90.00
_cell.angle_beta   90.00
_cell.angle_gamma   90.00
#
_symmetry.space_group_name_H-M   'P 1'
#
loop_
_entity.id
_entity.type
_entity.pdbx_description
1 polymer ?
#
loop_
_entity_poly.entity_id
_entity_poly.type
_entity_poly.pdbx_seq_one_letter_code
_entity_poly.pdbx_strand_id
1 'polypeptide(L)'
;MTLVKWGNPTYFSENQGSGINPPHDDLDPEESASIIINHTITGIEIAKKYKMPDRIIDFIRTHHGDSTVYYFYKKALASNPNLDIKDYQYPGPKPFSPETAILMIADSVEAASKSLKNPTSTSINMLVENIINKQVEEKQFINADITFKQIEIIKSVIKKKLANIYHLRIEYPE
;
A
#
# COMPACT_ATOMS: atom_id res chain seq x y z
N MET A 1 -8.03 4.48 -4.25
CA MET A 1 -8.27 4.89 -2.85
C MET A 1 -8.42 6.41 -2.65
N THR A 2 -8.29 7.25 -3.68
CA THR A 2 -8.06 8.70 -3.58
C THR A 2 -9.01 9.50 -2.66
N LEU A 3 -10.25 9.02 -2.44
CA LEU A 3 -11.21 9.65 -1.52
C LEU A 3 -10.73 9.71 -0.05
N VAL A 4 -9.85 8.81 0.38
CA VAL A 4 -9.41 8.71 1.78
C VAL A 4 -8.34 9.75 2.15
N LYS A 5 -7.71 10.35 1.13
CA LYS A 5 -6.58 11.29 1.28
C LYS A 5 -7.03 12.76 1.32
N TRP A 6 -8.35 13.02 1.25
CA TRP A 6 -8.95 14.36 1.15
C TRP A 6 -8.69 15.27 2.35
N GLY A 7 -8.40 14.71 3.52
CA GLY A 7 -8.06 15.51 4.70
C GLY A 7 -6.73 16.26 4.55
N ASN A 8 -5.75 15.66 3.84
CA ASN A 8 -4.38 16.16 3.71
C ASN A 8 -3.78 15.81 2.34
N PRO A 9 -4.40 16.22 1.21
CA PRO A 9 -4.06 15.69 -0.11
C PRO A 9 -2.62 15.97 -0.52
N THR A 10 -2.06 17.13 -0.16
CA THR A 10 -0.69 17.56 -0.49
C THR A 10 0.40 16.68 0.11
N TYR A 11 0.12 15.94 1.18
CA TYR A 11 1.07 15.04 1.83
C TYR A 11 1.26 13.71 1.10
N PHE A 12 0.41 13.41 0.11
CA PHE A 12 0.53 12.17 -0.67
C PHE A 12 1.23 12.44 -2.00
N SER A 13 2.26 11.65 -2.30
CA SER A 13 3.16 11.88 -3.43
C SER A 13 2.43 11.90 -4.78
N GLU A 14 1.30 11.19 -4.94
CA GLU A 14 0.54 11.24 -6.19
C GLU A 14 -0.21 12.57 -6.44
N ASN A 15 -0.33 13.42 -5.43
CA ASN A 15 -1.01 14.72 -5.51
C ASN A 15 -0.02 15.90 -5.57
N GLN A 16 1.28 15.64 -5.51
CA GLN A 16 2.32 16.67 -5.53
C GLN A 16 2.65 17.05 -6.98
N GLY A 17 2.51 18.34 -7.30
CA GLY A 17 2.96 18.90 -8.57
C GLY A 17 4.48 19.08 -8.61
N SER A 18 5.04 19.12 -9.82
CA SER A 18 6.47 19.38 -10.02
C SER A 18 6.85 20.76 -9.45
N GLY A 19 7.82 20.81 -8.52
CA GLY A 19 8.37 22.07 -7.97
C GLY A 19 7.83 22.50 -6.60
N ILE A 20 7.01 21.68 -5.93
CA ILE A 20 6.61 21.88 -4.53
C ILE A 20 7.59 21.12 -3.64
N ASN A 21 8.11 21.74 -2.57
CA ASN A 21 8.89 21.00 -1.56
C ASN A 21 8.03 19.86 -1.01
N PRO A 22 8.53 18.61 -0.95
CA PRO A 22 7.79 17.52 -0.34
C PRO A 22 7.46 17.90 1.10
N PRO A 23 6.17 18.02 1.48
CA PRO A 23 5.78 18.55 2.78
C PRO A 23 6.19 17.64 3.95
N HIS A 24 6.69 16.43 3.68
CA HIS A 24 7.29 15.54 4.66
C HIS A 24 8.77 15.86 4.98
N ASP A 25 9.45 16.68 4.16
CA ASP A 25 10.85 17.05 4.39
C ASP A 25 10.99 18.00 5.58
N ASP A 26 9.96 18.80 5.85
CA ASP A 26 9.88 19.77 6.95
C ASP A 26 9.25 19.18 8.23
N LEU A 27 8.86 17.90 8.21
CA LEU A 27 8.20 17.24 9.34
C LEU A 27 9.09 16.20 10.02
N ASP A 28 8.83 16.02 11.31
CA ASP A 28 9.36 14.88 12.04
C ASP A 28 8.81 13.56 11.46
N PRO A 29 9.60 12.46 11.51
CA PRO A 29 9.16 11.18 10.98
C PRO A 29 7.87 10.65 11.60
N GLU A 30 7.68 10.89 12.90
CA GLU A 30 6.47 10.50 13.64
C GLU A 30 5.24 11.25 13.13
N GLU A 31 5.34 12.55 12.92
CA GLU A 31 4.25 13.37 12.38
C GLU A 31 3.90 12.94 10.94
N SER A 32 4.92 12.69 10.12
CA SER A 32 4.73 12.16 8.77
C SER A 32 4.03 10.80 8.77
N ALA A 33 4.43 9.89 9.65
CA ALA A 33 3.79 8.59 9.80
C ALA A 33 2.33 8.74 10.26
N SER A 34 2.06 9.61 11.23
CA SER A 34 0.71 9.89 11.74
C SER A 34 -0.22 10.41 10.64
N ILE A 35 0.22 11.38 9.83
CA ILE A 35 -0.56 11.90 8.69
C ILE A 35 -0.90 10.78 7.70
N ILE A 36 0.08 9.92 7.40
CA ILE A 36 -0.13 8.79 6.50
C ILE A 36 -1.09 7.78 7.12
N ILE A 37 -0.92 7.37 8.37
CA ILE A 37 -1.80 6.38 9.01
C ILE A 37 -3.25 6.88 9.08
N ASN A 38 -3.43 8.16 9.44
CA ASN A 38 -4.73 8.77 9.65
C ASN A 38 -5.60 8.90 8.39
N HIS A 39 -5.05 8.71 7.18
CA HIS A 39 -5.87 8.71 5.97
C HIS A 39 -6.92 7.59 5.99
N THR A 40 -6.60 6.45 6.60
CA THR A 40 -7.54 5.31 6.68
C THR A 40 -8.72 5.69 7.57
N ILE A 41 -8.45 6.28 8.73
CA ILE A 41 -9.45 6.76 9.70
C ILE A 41 -10.33 7.84 9.07
N THR A 42 -9.71 8.85 8.46
CA THR A 42 -10.41 9.94 7.77
C THR A 42 -11.30 9.39 6.65
N GLY A 43 -10.81 8.42 5.87
CA GLY A 43 -11.57 7.74 4.84
C GLY A 43 -12.81 7.01 5.37
N ILE A 44 -12.68 6.31 6.51
CA ILE A 44 -13.80 5.64 7.18
C ILE A 44 -14.84 6.65 7.64
N GLU A 45 -14.42 7.75 8.26
CA GLU A 45 -15.32 8.80 8.76
C GLU A 45 -16.11 9.45 7.62
N ILE A 46 -15.44 9.79 6.53
CA ILE A 46 -16.08 10.33 5.32
C ILE A 46 -17.07 9.32 4.75
N ALA A 47 -16.67 8.06 4.57
CA ALA A 47 -17.54 7.03 4.02
C ALA A 47 -18.80 6.82 4.87
N LYS A 48 -18.65 6.81 6.21
CA LYS A 48 -19.77 6.74 7.15
C LYS A 48 -20.67 7.97 7.08
N LYS A 49 -20.10 9.17 7.01
CA LYS A 49 -20.86 10.43 6.86
C LYS A 49 -21.76 10.41 5.63
N TYR A 50 -21.27 9.85 4.52
CA TYR A 50 -22.04 9.69 3.29
C TYR A 50 -22.86 8.39 3.21
N LYS A 51 -22.98 7.65 4.32
CA LYS A 51 -23.77 6.41 4.43
C LYS A 51 -23.39 5.36 3.38
N MET A 52 -22.09 5.27 3.07
CA MET A 52 -21.59 4.22 2.18
C MET A 52 -21.83 2.83 2.78
N PRO A 53 -22.06 1.79 1.96
CA PRO A 53 -22.20 0.44 2.45
C PRO A 53 -20.97 -0.03 3.22
N ASP A 54 -21.17 -0.85 4.27
CA ASP A 54 -20.08 -1.36 5.11
C ASP A 54 -19.00 -2.08 4.30
N ARG A 55 -19.38 -2.79 3.23
CA ARG A 55 -18.42 -3.44 2.32
C ARG A 55 -17.42 -2.46 1.71
N ILE A 56 -17.83 -1.22 1.41
CA ILE A 56 -16.92 -0.20 0.88
C ILE A 56 -16.00 0.33 2.00
N ILE A 57 -16.56 0.51 3.20
CA ILE A 57 -15.80 0.90 4.38
C ILE A 57 -14.75 -0.17 4.72
N ASP A 58 -15.06 -1.45 4.50
CA ASP A 58 -14.14 -2.57 4.67
C ASP A 58 -12.88 -2.41 3.82
N PHE A 59 -13.05 -2.17 2.52
CA PHE A 59 -11.91 -1.88 1.64
C PHE A 59 -11.06 -0.70 2.14
N ILE A 60 -11.68 0.35 2.69
CA ILE A 60 -10.95 1.49 3.24
C ILE A 60 -10.17 1.11 4.51
N ARG A 61 -10.78 0.39 5.45
CA ARG A 61 -10.08 0.08 6.72
C ARG A 61 -9.03 -1.01 6.59
N THR A 62 -9.14 -1.92 5.62
CA THR A 62 -8.26 -3.10 5.53
C THR A 62 -7.10 -2.98 4.56
N HIS A 63 -7.11 -2.03 3.62
CA HIS A 63 -6.18 -2.08 2.48
C HIS A 63 -4.70 -1.98 2.84
N HIS A 64 -4.37 -1.47 4.02
CA HIS A 64 -3.02 -1.49 4.57
C HIS A 64 -2.82 -2.49 5.72
N GLY A 65 -3.87 -3.16 6.19
CA GLY A 65 -3.80 -4.07 7.32
C GLY A 65 -3.16 -3.42 8.53
N ASP A 66 -2.23 -4.13 9.17
CA ASP A 66 -1.36 -3.61 10.24
C ASP A 66 0.08 -3.35 9.75
N SER A 67 0.26 -3.10 8.46
CA SER A 67 1.58 -2.85 7.87
C SER A 67 2.23 -1.60 8.49
N THR A 68 3.57 -1.55 8.43
CA THR A 68 4.35 -0.44 8.96
C THR A 68 4.59 0.59 7.86
N VAL A 69 4.46 1.89 8.18
CA VAL A 69 4.94 3.01 7.36
C VAL A 69 6.47 3.04 7.41
N TYR A 70 7.08 2.08 6.71
CA TYR A 70 8.45 1.62 6.94
C TYR A 70 9.51 2.70 6.73
N TYR A 71 9.32 3.60 5.76
CA TYR A 71 10.27 4.67 5.48
C TYR A 71 10.46 5.59 6.70
N PHE A 72 9.35 6.09 7.26
CA PHE A 72 9.39 6.99 8.41
C PHE A 72 9.79 6.26 9.69
N TYR A 73 9.38 5.00 9.87
CA TYR A 73 9.88 4.14 10.95
C TYR A 73 11.41 4.01 10.94
N LYS A 74 11.99 3.71 9.77
CA LYS A 74 13.46 3.60 9.63
C LYS A 74 14.16 4.94 9.82
N LYS A 75 13.59 6.05 9.35
CA LYS A 75 14.11 7.41 9.57
C LYS A 75 14.12 7.75 11.06
N ALA A 76 13.04 7.44 11.79
CA ALA A 76 12.92 7.68 13.22
C ALA A 76 13.90 6.83 14.05
N LEU A 77 14.08 5.55 13.69
CA LEU A 77 14.99 4.63 14.38
C LEU A 77 16.44 5.11 14.39
N ALA A 78 16.86 5.89 13.39
CA ALA A 78 18.20 6.45 13.33
C ALA A 78 18.47 7.46 14.45
N SER A 79 17.42 8.13 14.95
CA SER A 79 17.50 9.13 16.02
C SER A 79 17.04 8.59 17.38
N ASN A 80 16.12 7.62 17.40
CA ASN A 80 15.62 6.98 18.61
C ASN A 80 15.54 5.44 18.44
N PRO A 81 16.57 4.68 18.85
CA PRO A 81 16.56 3.22 18.72
C PRO A 81 15.51 2.48 19.56
N ASN A 82 14.91 3.15 20.55
CA ASN A 82 13.97 2.54 21.50
C ASN A 82 12.49 2.88 21.20
N LEU A 83 12.19 3.45 20.02
CA LEU A 83 10.81 3.75 19.64
C LEU A 83 9.96 2.49 19.45
N ASP A 84 8.66 2.58 19.70
CA ASP A 84 7.73 1.48 19.46
C ASP A 84 7.34 1.45 17.97
N ILE A 85 7.47 0.29 17.33
CA ILE A 85 7.05 0.09 15.95
C ILE A 85 5.54 0.33 15.76
N LYS A 86 4.74 0.16 16.81
CA LYS A 86 3.29 0.35 16.77
C LYS A 86 2.88 1.77 16.42
N ASP A 87 3.69 2.77 16.78
CA ASP A 87 3.43 4.18 16.44
C ASP A 87 3.55 4.46 14.94
N TYR A 88 4.12 3.50 14.20
CA TYR A 88 4.32 3.56 12.75
C TYR A 88 3.49 2.50 12.01
N GLN A 89 2.60 1.79 12.70
CA GLN A 89 1.74 0.77 12.10
C GLN A 89 0.33 1.29 11.86
N TYR A 90 -0.28 0.84 10.76
CA TYR A 90 -1.71 1.02 10.58
C TYR A 90 -2.48 0.26 11.68
N PRO A 91 -3.62 0.78 12.15
CA PRO A 91 -4.39 0.13 13.22
C PRO A 91 -5.11 -1.16 12.76
N GLY A 92 -5.10 -1.45 11.46
CA GLY A 92 -5.86 -2.56 10.89
C GLY A 92 -7.37 -2.31 10.82
N PRO A 93 -8.17 -3.38 10.65
CA PRO A 93 -7.76 -4.79 10.71
C PRO A 93 -7.06 -5.27 9.44
N LYS A 94 -6.38 -6.43 9.53
CA LYS A 94 -5.92 -7.18 8.35
C LYS A 94 -7.09 -7.52 7.43
N PRO A 95 -6.84 -7.67 6.10
CA PRO A 95 -7.82 -8.22 5.18
C PRO A 95 -8.49 -9.49 5.70
N PHE A 96 -9.80 -9.55 5.57
CA PHE A 96 -10.62 -10.66 6.07
C PHE A 96 -11.55 -11.26 5.00
N SER A 97 -11.32 -10.89 3.75
CA SER A 97 -11.96 -11.49 2.57
C SER A 97 -10.97 -11.52 1.40
N PRO A 98 -11.15 -12.43 0.42
CA PRO A 98 -10.30 -12.48 -0.76
C PRO A 98 -10.25 -11.14 -1.49
N GLU A 99 -11.37 -10.43 -1.57
CA GLU A 99 -11.47 -9.13 -2.23
C GLU A 99 -10.64 -8.05 -1.53
N THR A 100 -10.70 -7.96 -0.20
CA THR A 100 -9.89 -7.01 0.56
C THR A 100 -8.39 -7.31 0.48
N ALA A 101 -8.02 -8.60 0.41
CA ALA A 101 -6.62 -9.01 0.19
C ALA A 101 -6.14 -8.63 -1.22
N ILE A 102 -6.97 -8.86 -2.25
CA ILE A 102 -6.69 -8.43 -3.62
C ILE A 102 -6.47 -6.91 -3.69
N LEU A 103 -7.29 -6.11 -3.00
CA LEU A 103 -7.11 -4.67 -2.96
C LEU A 103 -5.76 -4.27 -2.35
N MET A 104 -5.40 -4.83 -1.19
CA MET A 104 -4.11 -4.58 -0.55
C MET A 104 -2.93 -4.89 -1.48
N ILE A 105 -2.98 -6.03 -2.17
CA ILE A 105 -1.96 -6.44 -3.14
C ILE A 105 -1.88 -5.43 -4.28
N ALA A 106 -3.01 -5.11 -4.90
CA ALA A 106 -3.07 -4.22 -6.05
C ALA A 106 -2.57 -2.81 -5.71
N ASP A 107 -3.00 -2.25 -4.57
CA ASP A 107 -2.59 -0.92 -4.10
C ASP A 107 -1.08 -0.85 -3.85
N SER A 108 -0.54 -1.85 -3.13
CA SER A 108 0.90 -1.91 -2.82
C SER A 108 1.75 -2.04 -4.07
N VAL A 109 1.34 -2.90 -5.01
CA VAL A 109 2.07 -3.10 -6.27
C VAL A 109 1.99 -1.88 -7.17
N GLU A 110 0.81 -1.27 -7.30
CA GLU A 110 0.62 -0.06 -8.12
C GLU A 110 1.51 1.08 -7.61
N ALA A 111 1.45 1.35 -6.30
CA ALA A 111 2.23 2.40 -5.67
C ALA A 111 3.74 2.17 -5.86
N ALA A 112 4.21 0.94 -5.63
CA ALA A 112 5.62 0.62 -5.80
C ALA A 112 6.07 0.70 -7.28
N SER A 113 5.20 0.31 -8.21
CA SER A 113 5.53 0.31 -9.64
C SER A 113 5.80 1.70 -10.20
N LYS A 114 5.15 2.75 -9.66
CA LYS A 114 5.38 4.15 -10.05
C LYS A 114 6.80 4.64 -9.82
N SER A 115 7.55 3.97 -8.95
CA SER A 115 8.96 4.32 -8.67
C SER A 115 9.95 3.70 -9.67
N LEU A 116 9.50 2.82 -10.57
CA LEU A 116 10.34 2.20 -11.58
C LEU A 116 10.67 3.20 -12.70
N LYS A 117 11.94 3.62 -12.78
CA LYS A 117 12.42 4.54 -13.84
C LYS A 117 12.50 3.87 -15.22
N ASN A 118 13.04 2.65 -15.27
CA ASN A 118 13.24 1.87 -16.51
C ASN A 118 12.75 0.43 -16.28
N PRO A 119 11.43 0.19 -16.31
CA PRO A 119 10.85 -1.11 -16.01
C PRO A 119 11.25 -2.14 -17.08
N THR A 120 11.60 -3.35 -16.63
CA THR A 120 11.82 -4.54 -17.48
C THR A 120 10.91 -5.67 -17.02
N SER A 121 10.72 -6.70 -17.85
CA SER A 121 9.90 -7.86 -17.48
C SER A 121 10.42 -8.53 -16.20
N THR A 122 11.75 -8.64 -16.07
CA THR A 122 12.42 -9.14 -14.86
C THR A 122 12.18 -8.24 -13.65
N SER A 123 12.33 -6.91 -13.79
CA SER A 123 12.15 -6.00 -12.66
C SER A 123 10.70 -5.96 -12.17
N ILE A 124 9.72 -6.05 -13.08
CA ILE A 124 8.30 -6.16 -12.73
C ILE A 124 8.03 -7.48 -12.01
N ASN A 125 8.56 -8.59 -12.52
CA ASN A 125 8.37 -9.90 -11.91
C ASN A 125 8.90 -9.89 -10.47
N MET A 126 10.14 -9.43 -10.27
CA MET A 126 10.74 -9.29 -8.93
C MET A 126 9.96 -8.35 -8.02
N LEU A 127 9.48 -7.20 -8.54
CA LEU A 127 8.70 -6.25 -7.75
C LEU A 127 7.42 -6.91 -7.21
N VAL A 128 6.67 -7.58 -8.08
CA VAL A 128 5.41 -8.23 -7.70
C VAL A 128 5.65 -9.37 -6.71
N GLU A 129 6.66 -10.21 -6.96
CA GLU A 129 7.03 -11.29 -6.05
C GLU A 129 7.42 -10.77 -4.66
N ASN A 130 8.33 -9.80 -4.60
CA ASN A 130 8.84 -9.29 -3.33
C ASN A 130 7.74 -8.66 -2.46
N ILE A 131 6.83 -7.89 -3.07
CA ILE A 131 5.72 -7.25 -2.35
C ILE A 131 4.77 -8.30 -1.78
N ILE A 132 4.32 -9.23 -2.62
CA ILE A 132 3.31 -10.21 -2.22
C ILE A 132 3.90 -11.23 -1.22
N ASN A 133 5.14 -11.67 -1.43
CA ASN A 133 5.81 -12.59 -0.51
C ASN A 133 6.04 -11.93 0.87
N LYS A 134 6.42 -10.64 0.90
CA LYS A 134 6.50 -9.88 2.16
C LYS A 134 5.15 -9.82 2.89
N GLN A 135 4.04 -9.56 2.18
CA GLN A 135 2.71 -9.55 2.78
C GLN A 135 2.31 -10.93 3.34
N VAL A 136 2.71 -12.02 2.67
CA VAL A 136 2.54 -13.39 3.17
C VAL A 136 3.36 -13.63 4.44
N GLU A 137 4.63 -13.24 4.46
CA GLU A 137 5.54 -13.35 5.61
C GLU A 137 5.02 -12.57 6.84
N GLU A 138 4.48 -11.38 6.61
CA GLU A 138 3.81 -10.54 7.62
C GLU A 138 2.42 -11.06 8.03
N LYS A 139 1.99 -12.20 7.47
CA LYS A 139 0.69 -12.83 7.71
C LYS A 139 -0.47 -11.87 7.45
N GLN A 140 -0.36 -10.98 6.46
CA GLN A 140 -1.42 -10.00 6.14
C GLN A 140 -2.72 -10.70 5.70
N PHE A 141 -2.62 -11.89 5.10
CA PHE A 141 -3.77 -12.62 4.55
C PHE A 141 -4.36 -13.68 5.49
N ILE A 142 -3.89 -13.74 6.73
CA ILE A 142 -4.23 -14.82 7.67
C ILE A 142 -5.74 -14.98 7.94
N ASN A 143 -6.52 -13.91 7.74
CA ASN A 143 -7.96 -13.89 7.98
C ASN A 143 -8.78 -13.86 6.67
N ALA A 144 -8.16 -13.86 5.50
CA ALA A 144 -8.80 -13.50 4.23
C ALA A 144 -9.37 -14.67 3.41
N ASP A 145 -9.29 -15.91 3.90
CA ASP A 145 -9.71 -17.13 3.19
C ASP A 145 -9.20 -17.20 1.73
N ILE A 146 -8.00 -16.68 1.48
CA ILE A 146 -7.36 -16.65 0.17
C ILE A 146 -6.35 -17.78 0.04
N THR A 147 -6.52 -18.61 -0.98
CA THR A 147 -5.64 -19.76 -1.21
C THR A 147 -4.35 -19.35 -1.91
N PHE A 148 -3.28 -20.12 -1.72
CA PHE A 148 -2.03 -19.95 -2.48
C PHE A 148 -2.25 -19.98 -4.00
N LYS A 149 -3.17 -20.83 -4.49
CA LYS A 149 -3.55 -20.86 -5.90
C LYS A 149 -4.11 -19.53 -6.38
N GLN A 150 -4.97 -18.89 -5.58
CA GLN A 150 -5.51 -17.56 -5.92
C GLN A 150 -4.40 -16.49 -5.90
N ILE A 151 -3.48 -16.54 -4.94
CA ILE A 151 -2.32 -15.64 -4.88
C ILE A 151 -1.47 -15.75 -6.15
N GLU A 152 -1.18 -16.96 -6.62
CA GLU A 152 -0.41 -17.16 -7.86
C GLU A 152 -1.14 -16.65 -9.12
N ILE A 153 -2.47 -16.81 -9.17
CA ILE A 153 -3.29 -16.22 -10.24
C ILE A 153 -3.22 -14.70 -10.19
N ILE A 154 -3.33 -14.10 -8.99
CA ILE A 154 -3.25 -12.64 -8.80
C ILE A 154 -1.88 -12.12 -9.25
N LYS A 155 -0.78 -12.76 -8.83
CA LYS A 155 0.59 -12.45 -9.28
C LYS A 155 0.69 -12.41 -10.80
N SER A 156 0.21 -13.48 -11.47
CA SER A 156 0.25 -13.58 -12.93
C SER A 156 -0.54 -12.47 -13.62
N VAL A 157 -1.76 -12.20 -13.16
CA VAL A 157 -2.62 -11.13 -13.71
C VAL A 157 -1.97 -9.76 -13.55
N ILE A 158 -1.44 -9.46 -12.36
CA ILE A 158 -0.79 -8.17 -12.07
C ILE A 158 0.47 -7.97 -12.92
N LYS A 159 1.34 -8.98 -13.01
CA LYS A 159 2.56 -8.92 -13.86
C LYS A 159 2.20 -8.63 -15.30
N LYS A 160 1.19 -9.33 -15.85
CA LYS A 160 0.70 -9.10 -17.22
C LYS A 160 0.14 -7.69 -17.41
N LYS A 161 -0.61 -7.17 -16.43
CA LYS A 161 -1.16 -5.82 -16.49
C LYS A 161 -0.07 -4.75 -16.46
N LEU A 162 0.91 -4.88 -15.56
CA LEU A 162 2.05 -3.96 -15.51
C LEU A 162 2.90 -4.03 -16.78
N ALA A 163 3.18 -5.21 -17.30
CA ALA A 163 3.92 -5.36 -18.57
C ALA A 163 3.21 -4.62 -19.72
N ASN A 164 1.87 -4.71 -19.79
CA ASN A 164 1.08 -3.97 -20.78
C ASN A 164 1.15 -2.45 -20.57
N ILE A 165 1.04 -1.97 -19.32
CA ILE A 165 1.11 -0.53 -18.99
C ILE A 165 2.47 0.05 -19.39
N TYR A 166 3.55 -0.69 -19.18
CA TYR A 166 4.90 -0.27 -19.52
C TYR A 166 5.35 -0.69 -20.93
N HIS A 167 4.44 -1.18 -21.77
CA HIS A 167 4.70 -1.61 -23.16
C HIS A 167 5.85 -2.63 -23.30
N LEU A 168 6.00 -3.51 -22.33
CA LEU A 168 7.05 -4.53 -22.32
C LEU A 168 6.58 -5.78 -23.05
N ARG A 169 7.52 -6.44 -23.74
CA ARG A 169 7.26 -7.77 -24.31
C ARG A 169 7.10 -8.76 -23.16
N ILE A 170 5.98 -9.49 -23.17
CA ILE A 170 5.75 -10.59 -22.25
C ILE A 170 6.68 -11.73 -22.68
N GLU A 171 7.82 -11.86 -22.01
CA GLU A 171 8.64 -13.06 -22.10
C GLU A 171 7.99 -14.12 -21.21
N TYR A 172 7.60 -15.24 -21.81
CA TYR A 172 7.13 -16.40 -21.06
C TYR A 172 8.36 -17.06 -20.42
N PRO A 173 8.30 -17.45 -19.14
CA PRO A 173 9.36 -18.25 -18.55
C PRO A 173 9.51 -19.59 -19.30
N GLU A 174 10.75 -20.07 -19.47
CA GLU A 174 11.01 -21.49 -19.71
C GLU A 174 10.64 -22.33 -18.48
#